data_AF-A0A520H3C3-F1
#
_entry.id   AF-A0A520H3C3-F1
#
_cell.length_a   1.000
_cell.length_b   1.000
_cell.length_c   1.000
_cell.angle_alpha   90.00
_cell.angle_beta   90.00
_cell.angle_gamma   90.00
#
_symmetry.space_group_name_H-M   'P 1'
#
loop_
_entity.id
_entity.type
_entity.pdbx_description
1 polymer ?
#
loop_
_entity_poly.entity_id
_entity_poly.type
_entity_poly.pdbx_seq_one_letter_code
_entity_poly.pdbx_strand_id
1 'polypeptide(L)'
;YMIPVADSDFIKKEQPIETLLKNGFESEEEYNTFRYSDYCFEKFINAAQEESYFHNTIFVFVGDHGVAGNAQAVYPDVWTTHRLTDEHVPFLIYAPYLLKPQRRSEVVSQIDVLPTVASLVQQPYVNTTLGRNVLDTTRKHHFAFVTNTAGKIGLVTDEFYFTKNTLAFPDEQLVPIRYSTKAYTHQQRDSIQKRLSAHTTAIFETAKYMIMNNKKD
;
A
#
# COMPACT_ATOMS: atom_id res chain seq x y z
N TYR A 1 -25.14 -1.49 6.45
CA TYR A 1 -24.44 -2.55 7.19
C TYR A 1 -25.00 -2.64 8.60
N MET A 2 -25.24 -3.84 9.13
CA MET A 2 -25.73 -4.04 10.50
C MET A 2 -24.63 -4.63 11.37
N ILE A 3 -24.41 -4.04 12.54
CA ILE A 3 -23.52 -4.58 13.57
C ILE A 3 -24.20 -5.83 14.15
N PRO A 4 -23.52 -6.99 14.25
CA PRO A 4 -24.07 -8.19 14.85
C PRO A 4 -24.52 -7.94 16.29
N VAL A 5 -25.58 -8.62 16.72
CA VAL A 5 -26.08 -8.53 18.11
C VAL A 5 -25.01 -8.92 19.13
N ALA A 6 -24.09 -9.80 18.75
CA ALA A 6 -22.97 -10.22 19.59
C ALA A 6 -21.99 -9.07 19.92
N ASP A 7 -21.90 -8.04 19.07
CA ASP A 7 -21.02 -6.88 19.24
C ASP A 7 -21.75 -5.68 19.85
N SER A 8 -22.64 -5.96 20.80
CA SER A 8 -23.49 -4.95 21.45
C SER A 8 -22.72 -3.89 22.25
N ASP A 9 -21.46 -4.15 22.58
CA ASP A 9 -20.55 -3.22 23.26
C ASP A 9 -19.86 -2.23 22.31
N PHE A 10 -19.98 -2.39 20.99
CA PHE A 10 -19.53 -1.36 20.06
C PHE A 10 -20.49 -0.16 20.05
N ILE A 11 -19.97 0.99 20.47
CA ILE A 11 -20.73 2.24 20.50
C ILE A 11 -20.31 3.13 19.33
N LYS A 12 -21.27 3.46 18.46
CA LYS A 12 -21.09 4.46 17.40
C LYS A 12 -20.79 5.83 18.00
N LYS A 13 -19.96 6.60 17.31
CA LYS A 13 -19.60 7.97 17.70
C LYS A 13 -20.11 8.93 16.64
N GLU A 14 -20.73 10.00 17.10
CA GLU A 14 -21.06 11.16 16.27
C GLU A 14 -19.87 12.12 16.27
N GLN A 15 -19.62 12.76 15.14
CA GLN A 15 -18.55 13.73 14.97
C GLN A 15 -19.02 14.88 14.06
N PRO A 16 -18.63 16.13 14.34
CA PRO A 16 -18.91 17.24 13.44
C PRO A 16 -18.39 16.94 12.02
N ILE A 17 -19.18 17.27 11.00
CA ILE A 17 -18.83 16.99 9.61
C ILE A 17 -17.50 17.64 9.21
N GLU A 18 -17.17 18.81 9.78
CA GLU A 18 -15.90 19.49 9.55
C GLU A 18 -14.71 18.67 10.07
N THR A 19 -14.88 17.98 11.21
CA THR A 19 -13.87 17.09 11.78
C THR A 19 -13.69 15.85 10.90
N LEU A 20 -14.79 15.28 10.39
CA LEU A 20 -14.75 14.13 9.50
C LEU A 20 -14.00 14.46 8.21
N LEU A 21 -14.42 15.53 7.51
CA LEU A 21 -13.82 15.96 6.26
C LEU A 21 -12.33 16.31 6.43
N LYS A 22 -11.95 16.95 7.54
CA LYS A 22 -10.54 17.26 7.84
C LYS A 22 -9.67 16.02 7.99
N ASN A 23 -10.26 14.87 8.36
CA ASN A 23 -9.56 13.60 8.51
C ASN A 23 -9.81 12.63 7.34
N GLY A 24 -10.43 13.10 6.26
CA GLY A 24 -10.64 12.32 5.05
C GLY A 24 -11.84 11.36 5.08
N PHE A 25 -12.77 11.54 6.03
CA PHE A 25 -14.05 10.82 6.02
C PHE A 25 -15.14 11.65 5.35
N GLU A 26 -15.93 11.03 4.49
CA GLU A 26 -17.03 11.67 3.76
C GLU A 26 -18.34 11.63 4.56
N SER A 27 -18.46 10.73 5.54
CA SER A 27 -19.66 10.60 6.38
C SER A 27 -19.41 9.97 7.75
N GLU A 28 -20.36 10.14 8.67
CA GLU A 28 -20.38 9.43 9.96
C GLU A 28 -20.52 7.91 9.81
N GLU A 29 -21.22 7.47 8.76
CA GLU A 29 -21.39 6.04 8.47
C GLU A 29 -20.06 5.41 8.06
N GLU A 30 -19.32 6.06 7.17
CA GLU A 30 -17.98 5.63 6.78
C GLU A 30 -17.03 5.61 7.98
N TYR A 31 -16.99 6.70 8.75
CA TYR A 31 -16.18 6.79 9.96
C TYR A 31 -16.46 5.64 10.95
N ASN A 32 -17.73 5.38 11.23
CA ASN A 32 -18.11 4.30 12.14
C ASN A 32 -17.89 2.90 11.54
N THR A 33 -17.87 2.77 10.21
CA THR A 33 -17.51 1.51 9.54
C THR A 33 -16.04 1.18 9.80
N PHE A 34 -15.12 2.14 9.60
CA PHE A 34 -13.72 1.93 9.92
C PHE A 34 -13.48 1.69 11.42
N ARG A 35 -14.19 2.40 12.29
CA ARG A 35 -14.14 2.14 13.74
C ARG A 35 -14.62 0.74 14.11
N TYR A 36 -15.65 0.24 13.44
CA TYR A 36 -16.14 -1.10 13.69
C TYR A 36 -15.13 -2.15 13.23
N SER A 37 -14.47 -1.95 12.09
CA SER A 37 -13.35 -2.80 11.65
C SER A 37 -12.21 -2.82 12.67
N ASP A 38 -11.82 -1.66 13.21
CA ASP A 38 -10.80 -1.54 14.26
C ASP A 38 -11.20 -2.29 15.56
N TYR A 39 -12.45 -2.15 15.98
CA TYR A 39 -13.02 -2.90 17.10
C TYR A 39 -12.96 -4.43 16.86
N CYS A 40 -13.25 -4.90 15.65
CA CYS A 40 -13.15 -6.32 15.32
C CYS A 40 -11.69 -6.82 15.40
N PHE A 41 -10.71 -6.00 14.99
CA PHE A 41 -9.29 -6.34 15.15
C PHE A 41 -8.87 -6.41 16.61
N GLU A 42 -9.35 -5.48 17.45
CA GLU A 42 -9.13 -5.53 18.90
C GLU A 42 -9.67 -6.83 19.50
N LYS A 43 -10.93 -7.20 19.21
CA LYS A 43 -11.51 -8.47 19.68
C LYS A 43 -10.72 -9.67 19.21
N PHE A 44 -10.31 -9.69 17.94
CA PHE A 44 -9.50 -10.77 17.37
C PHE A 44 -8.15 -10.92 18.09
N ILE A 45 -7.43 -9.81 18.32
CA ILE A 45 -6.13 -9.84 19.00
C ILE A 45 -6.29 -10.20 20.48
N ASN A 46 -7.31 -9.69 21.17
CA ASN A 46 -7.57 -10.05 22.57
C ASN A 46 -7.90 -11.54 22.72
N ALA A 47 -8.68 -12.12 21.79
CA ALA A 47 -8.91 -13.56 21.79
C ALA A 47 -7.61 -14.34 21.50
N ALA A 48 -6.82 -13.89 20.53
CA ALA A 48 -5.55 -14.53 20.20
C ALA A 48 -4.54 -14.46 21.35
N GLN A 49 -4.57 -13.42 22.19
CA GLN A 49 -3.69 -13.27 23.36
C GLN A 49 -3.85 -14.40 24.40
N GLU A 50 -5.04 -14.99 24.50
CA GLU A 50 -5.33 -16.09 25.41
C GLU A 50 -4.81 -17.45 24.88
N GLU A 51 -4.41 -17.51 23.61
CA GLU A 51 -3.98 -18.74 22.96
C GLU A 51 -2.48 -18.99 23.12
N SER A 52 -2.09 -20.27 23.25
CA SER A 52 -0.70 -20.64 23.49
C SER A 52 0.26 -20.24 22.36
N TYR A 53 -0.24 -20.03 21.14
CA TYR A 53 0.58 -19.66 19.98
C TYR A 53 0.94 -18.17 19.93
N PHE A 54 0.28 -17.30 20.70
CA PHE A 54 0.36 -15.84 20.53
C PHE A 54 1.79 -15.30 20.56
N HIS A 55 2.59 -15.75 21.52
CA HIS A 55 3.96 -15.28 21.74
C HIS A 55 4.92 -15.61 20.59
N ASN A 56 4.57 -16.58 19.75
CA ASN A 56 5.37 -17.01 18.60
C ASN A 56 4.57 -16.90 17.28
N THR A 57 3.69 -15.91 17.18
CA THR A 57 2.87 -15.66 15.99
C THR A 57 3.16 -14.30 15.39
N ILE A 58 3.22 -14.26 14.06
CA ILE A 58 3.29 -13.02 13.27
C ILE A 58 1.91 -12.81 12.65
N PHE A 59 1.20 -11.79 13.12
CA PHE A 59 -0.06 -11.35 12.51
C PHE A 59 0.25 -10.33 11.41
N VAL A 60 -0.36 -10.51 10.25
CA VAL A 60 -0.15 -9.63 9.08
C VAL A 60 -1.51 -9.09 8.65
N PHE A 61 -1.70 -7.78 8.86
CA PHE A 61 -2.89 -7.07 8.42
C PHE A 61 -2.55 -6.27 7.16
N VAL A 62 -3.29 -6.51 6.09
CA VAL A 62 -3.08 -5.88 4.78
C VAL A 62 -4.43 -5.61 4.12
N GLY A 63 -4.62 -4.41 3.59
CA GLY A 63 -5.75 -4.13 2.70
C GLY A 63 -5.51 -4.71 1.31
N ASP A 64 -6.58 -5.10 0.63
CA ASP A 64 -6.52 -5.61 -0.74
C ASP A 64 -6.50 -4.47 -1.77
N HIS A 65 -7.30 -3.44 -1.56
CA HIS A 65 -7.28 -2.19 -2.29
C HIS A 65 -7.72 -1.02 -1.40
N GLY A 66 -7.39 0.20 -1.80
CA GLY A 66 -7.84 1.41 -1.15
C GLY A 66 -9.25 1.82 -1.58
N VAL A 67 -9.71 2.96 -1.08
CA VAL A 67 -11.03 3.52 -1.41
C VAL A 67 -10.83 4.74 -2.30
N ALA A 68 -11.53 4.77 -3.43
CA ALA A 68 -11.58 5.95 -4.28
C ALA A 68 -12.34 7.06 -3.55
N GLY A 69 -11.78 8.26 -3.49
CA GLY A 69 -12.40 9.36 -2.76
C GLY A 69 -11.52 10.60 -2.72
N ASN A 70 -12.00 11.64 -2.05
CA ASN A 70 -11.25 12.87 -1.88
C ASN A 70 -10.22 12.76 -0.75
N ALA A 71 -8.94 12.71 -1.14
CA ALA A 71 -7.82 12.65 -0.20
C ALA A 71 -7.12 14.00 0.06
N GLN A 72 -7.65 15.11 -0.47
CA GLN A 72 -7.00 16.43 -0.39
C GLN A 72 -6.80 16.93 1.05
N ALA A 73 -7.59 16.42 2.01
CA ALA A 73 -7.43 16.74 3.42
C ALA A 73 -6.09 16.22 4.00
N VAL A 74 -5.51 15.17 3.43
CA VAL A 74 -4.34 14.46 3.96
C VAL A 74 -3.16 14.46 2.99
N TYR A 75 -3.43 14.39 1.68
CA TYR A 75 -2.43 14.21 0.64
C TYR A 75 -2.47 15.32 -0.43
N PRO A 76 -1.39 15.53 -1.19
CA PRO A 76 -1.42 16.39 -2.38
C PRO A 76 -2.50 15.94 -3.38
N ASP A 77 -3.03 16.90 -4.15
CA ASP A 77 -4.13 16.70 -5.11
C ASP A 77 -3.93 15.51 -6.07
N VAL A 78 -2.68 15.23 -6.44
CA VAL A 78 -2.30 14.09 -7.28
C VAL A 78 -2.84 12.75 -6.77
N TRP A 79 -2.98 12.58 -5.46
CA TRP A 79 -3.48 11.34 -4.88
C TRP A 79 -4.93 11.07 -5.25
N THR A 80 -5.73 12.15 -5.37
CA THR A 80 -7.12 12.08 -5.81
C THR A 80 -7.19 12.03 -7.34
N THR A 81 -6.53 12.96 -8.04
CA THR A 81 -6.65 13.08 -9.51
C THR A 81 -6.03 11.92 -10.27
N HIS A 82 -5.00 11.28 -9.71
CA HIS A 82 -4.37 10.09 -10.29
C HIS A 82 -4.74 8.79 -9.58
N ARG A 83 -5.74 8.84 -8.67
CA ARG A 83 -6.31 7.66 -7.99
C ARG A 83 -5.27 6.80 -7.26
N LEU A 84 -4.23 7.41 -6.68
CA LEU A 84 -3.27 6.68 -5.85
C LEU A 84 -3.89 6.18 -4.55
N THR A 85 -4.97 6.82 -4.09
CA THR A 85 -5.78 6.37 -2.95
C THR A 85 -6.31 4.96 -3.13
N ASP A 86 -6.61 4.56 -4.37
CA ASP A 86 -7.14 3.23 -4.70
C ASP A 86 -6.11 2.12 -4.45
N GLU A 87 -4.83 2.47 -4.38
CA GLU A 87 -3.71 1.55 -4.22
C GLU A 87 -3.05 1.65 -2.83
N HIS A 88 -3.40 2.67 -2.04
CA HIS A 88 -2.77 2.94 -0.75
C HIS A 88 -3.53 2.29 0.40
N VAL A 89 -3.03 1.15 0.85
CA VAL A 89 -3.66 0.31 1.87
C VAL A 89 -2.86 0.25 3.17
N PRO A 90 -3.51 -0.02 4.32
CA PRO A 90 -2.78 -0.31 5.55
C PRO A 90 -1.95 -1.60 5.39
N PHE A 91 -0.75 -1.58 5.94
CA PHE A 91 0.10 -2.76 6.10
C PHE A 91 0.73 -2.75 7.49
N LEU A 92 0.34 -3.70 8.33
CA LEU A 92 0.82 -3.84 9.70
C LEU A 92 1.29 -5.28 9.93
N ILE A 93 2.54 -5.41 10.38
CA ILE A 93 3.07 -6.65 10.93
C ILE A 93 3.05 -6.52 12.45
N TYR A 94 2.23 -7.33 13.10
CA TYR A 94 2.05 -7.32 14.55
C TYR A 94 2.58 -8.63 15.16
N ALA A 95 3.66 -8.52 15.93
CA ALA A 95 4.28 -9.64 16.64
C ALA A 95 5.02 -9.09 17.88
N PRO A 96 4.30 -8.66 18.94
CA PRO A 96 4.86 -7.84 20.02
C PRO A 96 5.98 -8.52 20.83
N TYR A 97 6.03 -9.86 20.83
CA TYR A 97 7.08 -10.64 21.48
C TYR A 97 8.32 -10.87 20.60
N LEU A 98 8.20 -10.65 19.28
CA LEU A 98 9.24 -10.96 18.30
C LEU A 98 9.84 -9.69 17.67
N LEU A 99 9.06 -8.61 17.59
CA LEU A 99 9.41 -7.39 16.86
C LEU A 99 9.37 -6.16 17.76
N LYS A 100 10.32 -5.25 17.54
CA LYS A 100 10.26 -3.91 18.13
C LYS A 100 9.31 -3.03 17.32
N PRO A 101 8.46 -2.21 17.97
CA PRO A 101 7.62 -1.24 17.28
C PRO A 101 8.45 -0.30 16.42
N GLN A 102 8.04 -0.11 15.18
CA GLN A 102 8.67 0.83 14.25
C GLN A 102 7.65 1.30 13.22
N ARG A 103 7.85 2.52 12.71
CA ARG A 103 7.11 3.05 11.57
C ARG A 103 8.04 3.18 10.38
N ARG A 104 7.60 2.64 9.25
CA ARG A 104 8.31 2.69 7.96
C ARG A 104 7.50 3.56 6.99
N SER A 105 8.17 4.31 6.14
CA SER A 105 7.56 5.36 5.29
C SER A 105 7.95 5.30 3.82
N GLU A 106 8.88 4.41 3.51
CA GLU A 106 9.25 4.00 2.16
C GLU A 106 8.07 3.39 1.42
N VAL A 107 8.09 3.57 0.10
CA VAL A 107 7.13 2.92 -0.79
C VAL A 107 7.42 1.43 -0.87
N VAL A 108 6.37 0.66 -0.61
CA VAL A 108 6.34 -0.81 -0.70
C VAL A 108 5.13 -1.22 -1.54
N SER A 109 5.18 -2.41 -2.12
CA SER A 109 4.07 -2.98 -2.88
C SER A 109 3.48 -4.19 -2.15
N GLN A 110 2.22 -4.52 -2.42
CA GLN A 110 1.57 -5.70 -1.84
C GLN A 110 2.33 -7.00 -2.20
N ILE A 111 2.98 -7.07 -3.37
CA ILE A 111 3.83 -8.22 -3.74
C ILE A 111 5.03 -8.40 -2.82
N ASP A 112 5.45 -7.34 -2.10
CA ASP A 112 6.56 -7.38 -1.15
C ASP A 112 6.19 -8.07 0.17
N VAL A 113 4.89 -8.24 0.46
CA VAL A 113 4.41 -8.84 1.72
C VAL A 113 4.96 -10.25 1.90
N LEU A 114 4.83 -11.11 0.89
CA LEU A 114 5.27 -12.51 0.98
C LEU A 114 6.76 -12.66 1.31
N PRO A 115 7.71 -12.11 0.51
CA PRO A 115 9.14 -12.25 0.81
C PRO A 115 9.55 -11.56 2.12
N THR A 116 8.84 -10.49 2.51
CA THR A 116 9.09 -9.82 3.79
C THR A 116 8.69 -10.72 4.97
N VAL A 117 7.49 -11.29 4.96
CA VAL A 117 7.02 -12.21 6.00
C VAL A 117 7.87 -13.48 6.03
N ALA A 118 8.20 -14.05 4.86
CA ALA A 118 9.09 -15.21 4.78
C ALA A 118 10.46 -14.96 5.44
N SER A 119 10.99 -13.73 5.30
CA SER A 119 12.25 -13.36 5.97
C SER A 119 12.13 -13.28 7.50
N LEU A 120 10.95 -12.93 8.02
CA LEU A 120 10.69 -12.85 9.46
C LEU A 120 10.55 -14.23 10.11
N VAL A 121 10.15 -15.25 9.34
CA VAL A 121 10.05 -16.64 9.80
C VAL A 121 11.45 -17.26 10.04
N GLN A 122 12.53 -16.57 9.65
CA GLN A 122 13.93 -17.00 9.82
C GLN A 122 14.24 -18.39 9.22
N GLN A 123 13.50 -18.78 8.18
CA GLN A 123 13.76 -19.98 7.40
C GLN A 123 14.36 -19.62 6.04
N PRO A 124 15.30 -20.40 5.51
CA PRO A 124 15.77 -20.22 4.14
C PRO A 124 14.60 -20.34 3.16
N TYR A 125 14.51 -19.40 2.21
CA TYR A 125 13.50 -19.41 1.16
C TYR A 125 14.11 -18.99 -0.17
N VAL A 126 13.55 -19.50 -1.26
CA VAL A 126 13.85 -19.05 -2.62
C VAL A 126 12.70 -18.14 -3.05
N ASN A 127 13.01 -16.88 -3.34
CA ASN A 127 12.02 -15.94 -3.86
C ASN A 127 12.01 -15.97 -5.38
N THR A 128 11.01 -16.61 -5.96
CA THR A 128 10.75 -16.62 -7.41
C THR A 128 9.68 -15.59 -7.81
N THR A 129 9.23 -14.75 -6.88
CA THR A 129 8.27 -13.68 -7.13
C THR A 129 8.96 -12.37 -7.53
N LEU A 130 8.17 -11.38 -7.96
CA LEU A 130 8.66 -10.03 -8.23
C LEU A 130 8.82 -9.17 -6.97
N GLY A 131 8.24 -9.58 -5.85
CA GLY A 131 8.33 -8.85 -4.60
C GLY A 131 9.72 -8.90 -3.99
N ARG A 132 10.02 -7.96 -3.10
CA ARG A 132 11.28 -7.92 -2.36
C ARG A 132 11.03 -7.97 -0.85
N ASN A 133 12.00 -8.52 -0.13
CA ASN A 133 12.04 -8.35 1.32
C ASN A 133 12.31 -6.88 1.65
N VAL A 134 11.35 -6.17 2.21
CA VAL A 134 11.53 -4.75 2.55
C VAL A 134 12.40 -4.56 3.78
N LEU A 135 12.64 -5.59 4.60
CA LEU A 135 13.54 -5.52 5.76
C LEU A 135 15.02 -5.59 5.36
N ASP A 136 15.33 -5.93 4.12
CA ASP A 136 16.70 -5.93 3.60
C ASP A 136 17.18 -4.50 3.32
N THR A 137 17.99 -3.97 4.24
CA THR A 137 18.54 -2.62 4.16
C THR A 137 19.63 -2.45 3.09
N THR A 138 20.09 -3.54 2.45
CA THR A 138 21.07 -3.45 1.36
C THR A 138 20.44 -2.98 0.06
N ARG A 139 19.11 -3.14 -0.08
CA ARG A 139 18.34 -2.69 -1.25
C ARG A 139 17.76 -1.30 -1.03
N LYS A 140 18.15 -0.35 -1.87
CA LYS A 140 17.84 1.09 -1.68
C LYS A 140 16.74 1.65 -2.58
N HIS A 141 16.13 0.83 -3.43
CA HIS A 141 15.18 1.30 -4.43
C HIS A 141 13.75 0.98 -4.00
N HIS A 142 13.08 1.95 -3.40
CA HIS A 142 11.69 1.82 -2.99
C HIS A 142 10.75 2.14 -4.14
N PHE A 143 9.89 1.17 -4.47
CA PHE A 143 8.90 1.36 -5.51
C PHE A 143 7.68 0.46 -5.32
N ALA A 144 6.57 0.87 -5.95
CA ALA A 144 5.39 0.05 -6.16
C ALA A 144 4.96 0.18 -7.62
N PHE A 145 4.75 -0.97 -8.27
CA PHE A 145 4.17 -1.01 -9.60
C PHE A 145 2.66 -1.03 -9.48
N VAL A 146 1.98 -0.18 -10.25
CA VAL A 146 0.53 -0.05 -10.23
C VAL A 146 -0.02 -0.15 -11.64
N THR A 147 -1.22 -0.70 -11.77
CA THR A 147 -1.93 -0.84 -13.05
C THR A 147 -3.36 -0.40 -12.85
N ASN A 148 -3.98 0.23 -13.84
CA ASN A 148 -5.41 0.49 -13.78
C ASN A 148 -6.15 -0.18 -14.96
N THR A 149 -7.47 -0.28 -14.81
CA THR A 149 -8.38 -0.92 -15.76
C THR A 149 -8.42 -0.23 -17.14
N ALA A 150 -7.82 0.96 -17.29
CA ALA A 150 -7.79 1.73 -18.54
C ALA A 150 -6.51 1.50 -19.37
N GLY A 151 -5.69 0.49 -19.03
CA GLY A 151 -4.45 0.20 -19.77
C GLY A 151 -3.29 1.15 -19.45
N LYS A 152 -3.38 1.90 -18.35
CA LYS A 152 -2.26 2.70 -17.83
C LYS A 152 -1.47 1.85 -16.83
N ILE A 153 -0.16 1.89 -16.96
CA ILE A 153 0.79 1.30 -16.01
C ILE A 153 1.59 2.42 -15.36
N GLY A 154 2.06 2.19 -14.14
CA GLY A 154 2.82 3.18 -13.42
C GLY A 154 3.76 2.61 -12.38
N LEU A 155 4.67 3.49 -11.94
CA LEU A 155 5.66 3.19 -10.93
C LEU A 155 5.69 4.33 -9.92
N VAL A 156 5.31 4.00 -8.69
CA VAL A 156 5.37 4.90 -7.53
C VAL A 156 6.74 4.71 -6.88
N THR A 157 7.39 5.80 -6.51
CA THR A 157 8.64 5.86 -5.74
C THR A 157 8.43 6.77 -4.53
N ASP A 158 9.40 6.88 -3.64
CA ASP A 158 9.28 7.76 -2.45
C ASP A 158 8.97 9.24 -2.78
N GLU A 159 9.30 9.68 -4.00
CA GLU A 159 9.16 11.08 -4.44
C GLU A 159 8.15 11.28 -5.58
N PHE A 160 8.07 10.35 -6.52
CA PHE A 160 7.31 10.51 -7.76
C PHE A 160 6.39 9.33 -8.05
N TYR A 161 5.30 9.64 -8.73
CA TYR A 161 4.49 8.69 -9.47
C TYR A 161 4.69 8.93 -10.96
N PHE A 162 5.18 7.91 -11.66
CA PHE A 162 5.29 7.89 -13.10
C PHE A 162 4.16 7.05 -13.69
N THR A 163 3.51 7.52 -14.75
CA THR A 163 2.51 6.75 -15.50
C THR A 163 2.80 6.78 -16.99
N LYS A 164 2.44 5.69 -17.68
CA LYS A 164 2.42 5.62 -19.13
C LYS A 164 1.26 4.78 -19.64
N ASN A 165 0.74 5.14 -20.81
CA ASN A 165 -0.22 4.29 -21.52
C ASN A 165 0.50 3.08 -22.16
N THR A 166 -0.14 1.91 -22.14
CA THR A 166 0.36 0.71 -22.85
C THR A 166 -0.09 0.67 -24.31
N LEU A 167 -1.04 1.53 -24.71
CA LEU A 167 -1.53 1.67 -26.08
C LEU A 167 -0.64 2.61 -26.93
N ALA A 168 -0.85 2.58 -28.25
CA ALA A 168 0.01 3.17 -29.29
C ALA A 168 0.29 4.68 -29.22
N PHE A 169 -0.27 5.40 -28.25
CA PHE A 169 0.00 6.82 -28.01
C PHE A 169 0.71 6.99 -26.66
N PRO A 170 2.03 7.28 -26.66
CA PRO A 170 2.78 7.45 -25.43
C PRO A 170 2.36 8.76 -24.73
N ASP A 171 1.43 8.65 -23.79
CA ASP A 171 1.16 9.68 -22.77
C ASP A 171 1.93 9.28 -21.51
N GLU A 172 3.08 9.93 -21.29
CA GLU A 172 3.89 9.75 -20.10
C GLU A 172 3.77 10.95 -19.16
N GLN A 173 3.56 10.68 -17.87
CA GLN A 173 3.42 11.71 -16.85
C GLN A 173 4.33 11.40 -15.67
N LEU A 174 4.97 12.44 -15.14
CA LEU A 174 5.78 12.38 -13.93
C LEU A 174 5.29 13.43 -12.93
N VAL A 175 4.70 12.97 -11.83
CA VAL A 175 4.07 13.84 -10.83
C VAL A 175 4.67 13.58 -9.44
N PRO A 176 4.96 14.62 -8.64
CA PRO A 176 5.45 14.44 -7.27
C PRO A 176 4.31 13.97 -6.37
N ILE A 177 4.56 13.00 -5.48
CA ILE A 177 3.54 12.43 -4.58
C ILE A 177 3.57 12.99 -3.16
N ARG A 178 4.49 13.90 -2.86
CA ARG A 178 4.58 14.58 -1.56
C ARG A 178 4.64 16.07 -1.77
N TYR A 179 4.20 16.82 -0.76
CA TYR A 179 4.56 18.23 -0.65
C TYR A 179 6.09 18.30 -0.52
N SER A 180 6.76 18.78 -1.57
CA SER A 180 8.21 18.84 -1.63
C SER A 180 8.66 20.24 -1.99
N THR A 181 9.60 20.77 -1.21
CA THR A 181 10.31 22.01 -1.52
C THR A 181 11.49 21.77 -2.46
N LYS A 182 11.81 20.51 -2.76
CA LYS A 182 12.92 20.12 -3.64
C LYS A 182 12.58 20.49 -5.08
N ALA A 183 13.27 21.51 -5.57
CA ALA A 183 13.22 21.88 -6.98
C ALA A 183 14.13 20.96 -7.80
N TYR A 184 13.63 20.52 -8.95
CA TYR A 184 14.39 19.75 -9.92
C TYR A 184 14.56 20.58 -11.19
N THR A 185 15.77 20.59 -11.75
CA THR A 185 15.98 21.18 -13.06
C THR A 185 15.25 20.36 -14.13
N HIS A 186 15.00 20.96 -15.29
CA HIS A 186 14.40 20.25 -16.43
C HIS A 186 15.18 18.98 -16.79
N GLN A 187 16.51 19.10 -16.91
CA GLN A 187 17.39 17.96 -17.21
C GLN A 187 17.31 16.84 -16.16
N GLN A 188 17.20 17.18 -14.87
CA GLN A 188 17.02 16.18 -13.82
C GLN A 188 15.67 15.48 -13.92
N ARG A 189 14.59 16.23 -14.17
CA ARG A 189 13.25 15.66 -14.37
C ARG A 189 13.23 14.72 -15.57
N ASP A 190 13.81 15.12 -16.70
CA ASP A 190 13.90 14.28 -17.89
C ASP A 190 14.67 12.99 -17.65
N SER A 191 15.78 13.08 -16.91
CA SER A 191 16.59 11.91 -16.53
C SER A 191 15.79 10.94 -15.64
N ILE A 192 15.07 11.47 -14.65
CA ILE A 192 14.20 10.69 -13.76
C ILE A 192 13.08 10.02 -14.57
N GLN A 193 12.39 10.77 -15.43
CA GLN A 193 11.29 10.27 -16.24
C GLN A 193 11.75 9.14 -17.17
N LYS A 194 12.85 9.33 -17.90
CA LYS A 194 13.42 8.29 -18.78
C LYS A 194 13.75 7.01 -18.01
N ARG A 195 14.35 7.14 -16.83
CA ARG A 195 14.67 6.00 -15.97
C ARG A 195 13.39 5.28 -15.53
N LEU A 196 12.40 6.01 -15.01
CA LEU A 196 11.15 5.40 -14.55
C LEU A 196 10.35 4.77 -15.69
N SER A 197 10.34 5.37 -16.88
CA SER A 197 9.73 4.76 -18.07
C SER A 197 10.34 3.40 -18.41
N ALA A 198 11.67 3.31 -18.45
CA ALA A 198 12.37 2.05 -18.72
C ALA A 198 12.08 0.99 -17.65
N HIS A 199 12.08 1.37 -16.36
CA HIS A 199 11.80 0.43 -15.26
C HIS A 199 10.36 -0.05 -15.27
N THR A 200 9.40 0.85 -15.53
CA THR A 200 7.98 0.54 -15.61
C THR A 200 7.71 -0.48 -16.72
N THR A 201 8.30 -0.26 -17.91
CA THR A 201 8.22 -1.23 -19.01
C THR A 201 8.90 -2.55 -18.67
N ALA A 202 10.08 -2.52 -18.05
CA ALA A 202 10.78 -3.75 -17.66
C ALA A 202 9.95 -4.60 -16.67
N ILE A 203 9.36 -3.99 -15.64
CA ILE A 203 8.51 -4.70 -14.67
C ILE A 203 7.28 -5.29 -15.37
N PHE A 204 6.61 -4.51 -16.22
CA PHE A 204 5.44 -4.96 -16.96
C PHE A 204 5.73 -6.16 -17.87
N GLU A 205 6.78 -6.09 -18.70
CA GLU A 205 7.14 -7.20 -19.58
C GLU A 205 7.64 -8.41 -18.80
N THR A 206 8.34 -8.21 -17.67
CA THR A 206 8.75 -9.32 -16.79
C THR A 206 7.53 -10.02 -16.19
N ALA A 207 6.56 -9.27 -15.67
CA ALA A 207 5.32 -9.82 -15.12
C ALA A 207 4.55 -10.61 -16.19
N LYS A 208 4.41 -10.06 -17.39
CA LYS A 208 3.79 -10.73 -18.53
C LYS A 208 4.54 -12.01 -18.91
N TYR A 209 5.86 -11.97 -18.99
CA TYR A 209 6.68 -13.15 -19.28
C TYR A 209 6.48 -14.24 -18.23
N MET A 210 6.52 -13.89 -16.93
CA MET A 210 6.32 -14.83 -15.84
C MET A 210 4.95 -15.51 -15.90
N ILE A 211 3.88 -14.77 -16.18
CA ILE A 211 2.53 -15.34 -16.34
C ILE A 211 2.46 -16.37 -17.47
N MET A 212 3.19 -16.13 -18.58
CA MET A 212 3.14 -16.99 -19.76
C MET A 212 4.09 -18.19 -19.71
N ASN A 213 5.16 -18.11 -18.89
CA ASN A 213 6.25 -19.08 -18.91
C ASN A 213 6.46 -19.83 -17.59
N ASN A 214 5.92 -19.34 -16.47
CA ASN A 214 5.96 -20.09 -15.22
C ASN A 214 5.01 -21.27 -15.32
N LYS A 215 5.50 -22.45 -14.93
CA LYS A 215 4.65 -23.64 -14.80
C LYS A 215 3.60 -23.37 -13.73
N LYS A 216 2.35 -23.73 -14.03
CA LYS A 216 1.33 -23.87 -13.00
C LYS A 216 1.63 -25.20 -12.31
N ASP A 217 2.25 -25.13 -11.15
CA ASP A 217 2.37 -26.28 -10.26
C ASP A 217 0.99 -26.65 -9.68
#